data_AF-A0AA48KE77-F1
#
_entry.id   AF-A0AA48KE77-F1
#
_cell.length_a   1.000
_cell.length_b   1.000
_cell.length_c   1.000
_cell.angle_alpha   90.00
_cell.angle_beta   90.00
_cell.angle_gamma   90.00
#
_symmetry.space_group_name_H-M   'P 1'
#
loop_
_entity.id
_entity.type
_entity.pdbx_description
1 polymer ?
#
loop_
_entity_poly.entity_id
_entity_poly.type
_entity_poly.pdbx_seq_one_letter_code
_entity_poly.pdbx_strand_id
1 'polypeptide(L)'
;MNSLKKKRPGKSLEELVATLERVLGSKGNVTIESPAYIRDRITGDLREHDVLILLKANHHCVEIAIECRDRSRKITVNDVESFWAKCRDTGIARGVIVSPKGFTKAAMAKAAHHNIRCLRLSEVDSFPWLLASGLRLFNRIVHHFDWKFIPKTRPIPILSKFTILDANREPIDLKGLERAAMVEFQGLPVPVDDNGNGVVSIHFPSVDLLIRDDEVGRIHEIESAVVDIQFETVEGFAEFKKMSYEDSGSDKNITDAAIADVDANGMRGQLVIVYKEDQGGKIVFVPINNKDA
;
A
#
# COMPACT_ATOMS: atom_id res chain seq x y z
N MET A 1 19.09 0.04 8.16
CA MET A 1 17.97 0.27 9.10
C MET A 1 17.51 1.70 8.97
N ASN A 2 16.46 1.95 8.19
CA ASN A 2 15.92 3.29 8.00
C ASN A 2 14.93 3.58 9.15
N SER A 3 15.18 4.67 9.88
CA SER A 3 14.34 5.14 10.98
C SER A 3 12.91 5.37 10.48
N LEU A 4 11.96 4.57 10.95
CA LEU A 4 10.53 4.83 10.78
C LEU A 4 10.25 6.18 11.48
N LYS A 5 10.16 7.26 10.70
CA LYS A 5 9.70 8.57 11.17
C LYS A 5 8.43 8.35 12.01
N LYS A 6 8.50 8.70 13.29
CA LYS A 6 7.36 8.62 14.22
C LYS A 6 6.21 9.44 13.61
N LYS A 7 5.09 8.78 13.29
CA LYS A 7 3.91 9.43 12.72
C LYS A 7 3.42 10.55 13.65
N ARG A 8 2.91 11.64 13.07
CA ARG A 8 2.30 12.73 13.85
C ARG A 8 1.08 12.18 14.62
N PRO A 9 0.79 12.69 15.83
CA PRO A 9 -0.42 12.31 16.57
C PRO A 9 -1.67 12.49 15.69
N GLY A 10 -2.57 11.50 15.66
CA GLY A 10 -3.79 11.52 14.85
C GLY A 10 -3.63 11.09 13.39
N LYS A 11 -2.41 11.11 12.82
CA LYS A 11 -2.20 10.80 11.39
C LYS A 11 -2.63 9.37 11.02
N SER A 12 -2.45 8.42 11.94
CA SER A 12 -2.89 7.04 11.75
C SER A 12 -4.41 6.91 11.62
N LEU A 13 -5.18 7.74 12.33
CA LEU A 13 -6.63 7.75 12.22
C LEU A 13 -7.06 8.34 10.87
N GLU A 14 -6.45 9.45 10.45
CA GLU A 14 -6.72 10.08 9.15
C GLU A 14 -6.47 9.12 7.98
N GLU A 15 -5.29 8.47 7.97
CA GLU A 15 -4.91 7.50 6.95
C GLU A 15 -5.89 6.32 6.93
N LEU A 16 -6.27 5.81 8.10
CA LEU A 16 -7.20 4.69 8.20
C LEU A 16 -8.60 5.05 7.71
N VAL A 17 -9.12 6.23 8.07
CA VAL A 17 -10.42 6.71 7.59
C VAL A 17 -10.38 6.94 6.07
N ALA A 18 -9.32 7.57 5.54
CA ALA A 18 -9.16 7.74 4.11
C ALA A 18 -9.13 6.39 3.36
N THR A 19 -8.42 5.40 3.91
CA THR A 19 -8.38 4.03 3.40
C THR A 19 -9.77 3.39 3.39
N LEU A 20 -10.51 3.46 4.49
CA LEU A 20 -11.87 2.91 4.58
C LEU A 20 -12.82 3.59 3.58
N GLU A 21 -12.79 4.91 3.47
CA GLU A 21 -13.63 5.65 2.52
C GLU A 21 -13.28 5.32 1.05
N ARG A 22 -12.00 5.09 0.72
CA ARG A 22 -11.60 4.59 -0.61
C ARG A 22 -12.18 3.20 -0.89
N VAL A 23 -12.15 2.31 0.08
CA VAL A 23 -12.66 0.94 -0.06
C VAL A 23 -14.18 0.94 -0.22
N LEU A 24 -14.88 1.72 0.61
CA LEU A 24 -16.35 1.85 0.63
C LEU A 24 -16.88 2.64 -0.57
N GLY A 25 -16.13 3.65 -1.04
CA GLY A 25 -16.46 4.54 -2.14
C GLY A 25 -16.21 3.97 -3.54
N SER A 26 -15.94 2.68 -3.68
CA SER A 26 -15.57 2.05 -4.97
C SER A 26 -16.64 2.06 -6.09
N LYS A 27 -17.76 2.76 -5.90
CA LYS A 27 -18.69 3.12 -6.98
C LYS A 27 -18.07 4.29 -7.74
N GLY A 28 -17.90 4.18 -9.07
CA GLY A 28 -17.05 5.05 -9.91
C GLY A 28 -17.35 6.56 -9.94
N ASN A 29 -18.22 7.05 -9.08
CA ASN A 29 -18.61 8.44 -8.94
C ASN A 29 -18.08 9.11 -7.64
N VAL A 30 -17.23 8.43 -6.88
CA VAL A 30 -16.62 8.94 -5.64
C VAL A 30 -15.12 9.13 -5.83
N THR A 31 -14.59 10.28 -5.39
CA THR A 31 -13.14 10.53 -5.29
C THR A 31 -12.78 10.90 -3.86
N ILE A 32 -11.64 10.39 -3.37
CA ILE A 32 -11.14 10.64 -2.01
C ILE A 32 -9.79 11.36 -2.10
N GLU A 33 -9.72 12.53 -1.49
CA GLU A 33 -8.50 13.33 -1.31
C GLU A 33 -8.14 13.41 0.18
N SER A 34 -6.87 13.23 0.51
CA SER A 34 -6.38 13.26 1.89
C SER A 34 -4.85 13.47 1.92
N PRO A 35 -4.32 14.50 2.63
CA PRO A 35 -5.09 15.65 3.11
C PRO A 35 -5.63 16.48 1.93
N ALA A 36 -6.71 17.23 2.16
CA ALA A 36 -7.28 18.13 1.16
C ALA A 36 -7.16 19.59 1.63
N TYR A 37 -6.77 20.51 0.76
CA TYR A 37 -6.62 21.93 1.08
C TYR A 37 -7.63 22.77 0.31
N ILE A 38 -8.60 23.36 1.01
CA ILE A 38 -9.67 24.15 0.41
C ILE A 38 -9.51 25.61 0.83
N ARG A 39 -9.72 26.52 -0.12
CA ARG A 39 -9.62 27.96 0.13
C ARG A 39 -10.80 28.43 0.99
N ASP A 40 -10.49 29.11 2.08
CA ASP A 40 -11.46 29.83 2.90
C ASP A 40 -12.05 30.99 2.10
N ARG A 41 -13.37 31.08 2.04
CA ARG A 41 -14.11 32.09 1.26
C ARG A 41 -14.08 33.47 1.89
N ILE A 42 -13.70 33.58 3.16
CA ILE A 42 -13.64 34.83 3.92
C ILE A 42 -12.21 35.37 3.90
N THR A 43 -11.23 34.57 4.30
CA THR A 43 -9.83 35.04 4.41
C THR A 43 -9.02 34.83 3.14
N GLY A 44 -9.41 33.87 2.29
CA GLY A 44 -8.64 33.48 1.12
C GLY A 44 -7.50 32.49 1.41
N ASP A 45 -7.25 32.12 2.67
CA ASP A 45 -6.20 31.17 3.05
C ASP A 45 -6.61 29.72 2.77
N LEU A 46 -5.64 28.82 2.63
CA LEU A 46 -5.92 27.39 2.53
C LEU A 46 -6.20 26.79 3.92
N ARG A 47 -7.30 26.04 4.02
CA ARG A 47 -7.66 25.26 5.19
C ARG A 47 -7.58 23.77 4.86
N GLU A 48 -6.83 23.04 5.67
CA GLU A 48 -6.69 21.59 5.58
C GLU A 48 -7.97 20.90 6.08
N HIS A 49 -8.49 19.93 5.35
CA HIS A 49 -9.46 18.93 5.80
C HIS A 49 -8.81 17.55 5.69
N ASP A 50 -8.98 16.71 6.71
CA ASP A 50 -8.23 15.45 6.83
C ASP A 50 -8.58 14.49 5.69
N VAL A 51 -9.86 14.41 5.34
CA VAL A 51 -10.36 13.67 4.17
C VAL A 51 -11.46 14.49 3.50
N LEU A 52 -11.40 14.58 2.17
CA LEU A 52 -12.45 15.14 1.34
C LEU A 52 -13.02 14.04 0.44
N ILE A 53 -14.34 13.84 0.53
CA ILE A 53 -15.10 12.98 -0.38
C ILE A 53 -15.78 13.87 -1.41
N LEU A 54 -15.50 13.61 -2.69
CA LEU A 54 -16.12 14.25 -3.82
C LEU A 54 -17.09 13.28 -4.48
N LEU A 55 -18.39 13.55 -4.36
CA LEU A 55 -19.44 12.80 -5.06
C LEU A 55 -19.80 13.54 -6.35
N LYS A 56 -19.58 12.92 -7.50
CA LYS A 56 -19.94 13.47 -8.81
C LYS A 56 -21.21 12.80 -9.31
N ALA A 57 -22.26 13.56 -9.60
CA ALA A 57 -23.50 13.05 -10.16
C ALA A 57 -23.88 13.88 -11.39
N ASN A 58 -23.50 13.41 -12.58
CA ASN A 58 -23.70 14.11 -13.86
C ASN A 58 -23.25 15.59 -13.80
N HIS A 59 -24.18 16.51 -13.60
CA HIS A 59 -23.98 17.97 -13.55
C HIS A 59 -23.86 18.54 -12.12
N HIS A 60 -23.93 17.69 -11.09
CA HIS A 60 -23.81 18.07 -9.69
C HIS A 60 -22.54 17.50 -9.06
N CYS A 61 -22.00 18.26 -8.11
CA CYS A 61 -20.88 17.84 -7.29
C CYS A 61 -21.18 18.15 -5.82
N VAL A 62 -20.97 17.16 -4.95
CA VAL A 62 -21.17 17.30 -3.51
C VAL A 62 -19.86 17.00 -2.81
N GLU A 63 -19.37 17.99 -2.05
CA GLU A 63 -18.17 17.89 -1.23
C GLU A 63 -18.56 17.57 0.22
N ILE A 64 -17.98 16.49 0.75
CA ILE A 64 -18.14 16.08 2.13
C ILE A 64 -16.76 16.09 2.77
N ALA A 65 -16.58 16.90 3.82
CA ALA A 65 -15.34 16.90 4.58
C ALA A 65 -15.45 16.01 5.82
N ILE A 66 -14.37 15.30 6.12
CA ILE A 66 -14.21 14.54 7.35
C ILE A 66 -13.09 15.15 8.18
N GLU A 67 -13.36 15.33 9.47
CA GLU A 67 -12.34 15.68 10.46
C GLU A 67 -12.19 14.55 11.49
N CYS A 68 -10.96 14.06 11.60
CA CYS A 68 -10.54 12.98 12.48
C CYS A 68 -10.10 13.58 13.83
N ARG A 69 -10.70 13.09 14.91
CA ARG A 69 -10.44 13.56 16.27
C ARG A 69 -9.97 12.40 17.14
N ASP A 70 -8.69 12.11 17.02
CA ASP A 70 -7.97 11.15 17.86
C ASP A 70 -7.54 11.80 19.17
N ARG A 71 -8.47 11.87 20.13
CA ARG A 71 -8.24 12.49 21.44
C ARG A 71 -8.53 11.48 22.54
N SER A 72 -7.97 11.71 23.72
CA SER A 72 -8.25 10.89 24.91
C SER A 72 -9.66 11.12 25.49
N ARG A 73 -10.29 12.24 25.14
CA ARG A 73 -11.62 12.66 25.63
C ARG A 73 -12.64 12.71 24.50
N LYS A 74 -13.92 12.57 24.86
CA LYS A 74 -15.06 12.69 23.95
C LYS A 74 -15.12 14.06 23.29
N ILE A 75 -15.67 14.10 22.08
CA ILE A 75 -15.93 15.33 21.32
C ILE A 75 -17.00 16.18 22.02
N THR A 76 -16.72 17.47 22.10
CA THR A 76 -17.54 18.48 22.78
C THR A 76 -18.29 19.37 21.77
N VAL A 77 -19.18 20.21 22.28
CA VAL A 77 -19.94 21.19 21.46
C VAL A 77 -18.99 22.11 20.70
N ASN A 78 -17.95 22.62 21.35
CA ASN A 78 -16.98 23.54 20.74
C ASN A 78 -16.26 22.90 19.55
N ASP A 79 -15.96 21.60 19.62
CA ASP A 79 -15.32 20.87 18.52
C ASP A 79 -16.23 20.80 17.29
N VAL A 80 -17.53 20.57 17.51
CA VAL A 80 -18.54 20.52 16.46
C VAL A 80 -18.76 21.90 15.84
N GLU A 81 -18.91 22.94 16.65
CA GLU A 81 -19.14 24.31 16.18
C GLU A 81 -17.95 24.87 15.41
N SER A 82 -16.72 24.58 15.87
CA SER A 82 -15.49 24.93 15.17
C SER A 82 -15.41 24.27 13.79
N PHE A 83 -15.69 22.96 13.71
CA PHE A 83 -15.69 22.25 12.44
C PHE A 83 -16.83 22.70 11.51
N TRP A 84 -18.01 22.97 12.05
CA TRP A 84 -19.12 23.54 11.30
C TRP A 84 -18.76 24.87 10.65
N ALA A 85 -18.17 25.80 11.43
CA ALA A 85 -17.73 27.09 10.92
C ALA A 85 -16.70 26.92 9.80
N LYS A 86 -15.71 26.03 9.99
CA LYS A 86 -14.73 25.68 8.95
C LYS A 86 -15.41 25.15 7.68
N CYS A 87 -16.37 24.24 7.79
CA CYS A 87 -17.12 23.72 6.64
C CYS A 87 -17.87 24.84 5.91
N ARG A 88 -18.56 25.71 6.65
CA ARG A 88 -19.28 26.87 6.09
C ARG A 88 -18.34 27.80 5.33
N ASP A 89 -17.21 28.15 5.95
CA ASP A 89 -16.26 29.12 5.39
C ASP A 89 -15.49 28.53 4.20
N THR A 90 -15.32 27.22 4.12
CA THR A 90 -14.72 26.52 2.96
C THR A 90 -15.73 26.05 1.92
N GLY A 91 -17.04 26.19 2.20
CA GLY A 91 -18.07 25.83 1.24
C GLY A 91 -18.46 24.37 1.16
N ILE A 92 -18.01 23.56 2.12
CA ILE A 92 -18.32 22.14 2.22
C ILE A 92 -19.81 21.95 2.42
N ALA A 93 -20.40 21.06 1.62
CA ALA A 93 -21.84 20.79 1.67
C ALA A 93 -22.25 19.97 2.90
N ARG A 94 -21.39 19.06 3.37
CA ARG A 94 -21.65 18.24 4.56
C ARG A 94 -20.38 17.93 5.34
N GLY A 95 -20.45 18.05 6.67
CA GLY A 95 -19.36 17.67 7.57
C GLY A 95 -19.57 16.29 8.20
N VAL A 96 -18.47 15.59 8.44
CA VAL A 96 -18.41 14.36 9.22
C VAL A 96 -17.28 14.51 10.25
N ILE A 97 -17.52 14.09 11.49
CA ILE A 97 -16.46 13.97 12.49
C ILE A 97 -16.29 12.49 12.81
N VAL A 98 -15.06 12.00 12.80
CA VAL A 98 -14.72 10.65 13.23
C VAL A 98 -13.94 10.72 14.55
N SER A 99 -14.38 10.00 15.58
CA SER A 99 -13.64 9.91 16.85
C SER A 99 -13.70 8.52 17.48
N PRO A 100 -12.56 7.90 17.82
CA PRO A 100 -12.55 6.62 18.54
C PRO A 100 -13.20 6.67 19.92
N LYS A 101 -13.05 7.81 20.63
CA LYS A 101 -13.65 8.02 21.96
C LYS A 101 -15.13 8.40 21.91
N GLY A 102 -15.64 8.76 20.74
CA GLY A 102 -17.03 9.16 20.54
C GLY A 102 -17.34 10.57 21.05
N PHE A 103 -18.63 10.83 21.31
CA PHE A 103 -19.18 12.17 21.46
C PHE A 103 -19.93 12.34 22.79
N THR A 104 -19.93 13.56 23.31
CA THR A 104 -20.86 13.94 24.40
C THR A 104 -22.29 14.06 23.85
N LYS A 105 -23.31 13.87 24.71
CA LYS A 105 -24.72 14.02 24.30
C LYS A 105 -25.01 15.40 23.71
N ALA A 106 -24.47 16.45 24.32
CA ALA A 106 -24.61 17.81 23.83
C ALA A 106 -23.95 18.02 22.45
N ALA A 107 -22.76 17.43 22.23
CA ALA A 107 -22.11 17.48 20.93
C ALA A 107 -22.91 16.76 19.85
N MET A 108 -23.50 15.60 20.14
CA MET A 108 -24.35 14.88 19.18
C MET A 108 -25.60 15.69 18.80
N ALA A 109 -26.27 16.30 19.79
CA ALA A 109 -27.42 17.17 19.53
C ALA A 109 -27.04 18.38 18.66
N LYS A 110 -25.89 19.00 18.95
CA LYS A 110 -25.35 20.11 18.16
C LYS A 110 -24.97 19.68 16.74
N ALA A 111 -24.35 18.52 16.58
CA ALA A 111 -23.96 17.98 15.28
C ALA A 111 -25.17 17.68 14.41
N ALA A 112 -26.21 17.06 14.98
CA ALA A 112 -27.48 16.83 14.29
C ALA A 112 -28.13 18.14 13.81
N HIS A 113 -28.15 19.18 14.65
CA HIS A 113 -28.65 20.50 14.27
C HIS A 113 -27.89 21.12 13.09
N HIS A 114 -26.57 20.93 13.03
CA HIS A 114 -25.71 21.42 11.95
C HIS A 114 -25.54 20.44 10.78
N ASN A 115 -26.30 19.34 10.75
CA ASN A 115 -26.18 18.26 9.77
C ASN A 115 -24.74 17.69 9.65
N ILE A 116 -24.00 17.68 10.76
CA ILE A 116 -22.71 17.03 10.89
C ILE A 116 -22.94 15.60 11.35
N ARG A 117 -22.36 14.64 10.62
CA ARG A 117 -22.42 13.23 10.98
C ARG A 117 -21.36 12.90 12.03
N CYS A 118 -21.74 12.12 13.04
CA CYS A 118 -20.85 11.68 14.11
C CYS A 118 -20.54 10.20 13.92
N LEU A 119 -19.29 9.88 13.57
CA LEU A 119 -18.85 8.51 13.36
C LEU A 119 -17.85 8.08 14.42
N ARG A 120 -17.93 6.82 14.81
CA ARG A 120 -17.00 6.19 15.75
C ARG A 120 -16.24 5.09 15.04
N LEU A 121 -14.92 5.08 15.21
CA LEU A 121 -14.05 4.03 14.73
C LEU A 121 -13.37 3.38 15.94
N SER A 122 -13.75 2.14 16.26
CA SER A 122 -13.26 1.44 17.46
C SER A 122 -12.59 0.13 17.08
N GLU A 123 -11.49 -0.16 17.75
CA GLU A 123 -10.85 -1.47 17.67
C GLU A 123 -11.69 -2.51 18.42
N VAL A 124 -11.77 -3.73 17.86
CA VAL A 124 -12.52 -4.86 18.42
C VAL A 124 -11.64 -6.11 18.44
N ASP A 125 -11.87 -7.01 19.38
CA ASP A 125 -10.97 -8.16 19.58
C ASP A 125 -11.11 -9.21 18.47
N SER A 126 -12.32 -9.42 17.96
CA SER A 126 -12.60 -10.47 16.98
C SER A 126 -13.82 -10.16 16.13
N PHE A 127 -13.86 -10.78 14.95
CA PHE A 127 -15.04 -10.84 14.11
C PHE A 127 -15.40 -12.30 13.86
N PRO A 128 -16.67 -12.70 13.95
CA PRO A 128 -17.09 -14.08 13.62
C PRO A 128 -16.73 -14.49 12.19
N TRP A 129 -16.69 -13.53 11.26
CA TRP A 129 -16.38 -13.74 9.85
C TRP A 129 -14.87 -13.78 9.55
N LEU A 130 -14.00 -13.51 10.53
CA LEU A 130 -12.54 -13.51 10.36
C LEU A 130 -11.85 -14.36 11.41
N LEU A 131 -11.57 -15.62 11.04
CA LEU A 131 -10.83 -16.55 11.88
C LEU A 131 -9.32 -16.27 11.90
N ALA A 132 -8.78 -15.64 10.85
CA ALA A 132 -7.37 -15.33 10.76
C ALA A 132 -6.98 -14.17 11.69
N SER A 133 -5.85 -14.30 12.38
CA SER A 133 -5.27 -13.22 13.21
C SER A 133 -4.44 -12.23 12.39
N GLY A 134 -4.01 -12.61 11.19
CA GLY A 134 -3.14 -11.80 10.34
C GLY A 134 -2.77 -12.51 9.04
N LEU A 135 -1.78 -11.95 8.35
CA LEU A 135 -1.22 -12.47 7.12
C LEU A 135 0.17 -13.03 7.37
N ARG A 136 0.45 -14.22 6.85
CA ARG A 136 1.82 -14.72 6.69
C ARG A 136 2.40 -14.11 5.41
N LEU A 137 3.54 -13.46 5.52
CA LEU A 137 4.27 -12.82 4.43
C LEU A 137 5.55 -13.58 4.19
N PHE A 138 5.86 -13.93 2.95
CA PHE A 138 7.10 -14.62 2.59
C PHE A 138 7.94 -13.71 1.72
N ASN A 139 9.09 -13.30 2.22
CA ASN A 139 10.04 -12.45 1.51
C ASN A 139 11.25 -13.28 1.08
N ARG A 140 11.54 -13.31 -0.23
CA ARG A 140 12.76 -13.95 -0.75
C ARG A 140 13.86 -12.90 -0.87
N ILE A 141 14.90 -13.05 -0.05
CA ILE A 141 16.08 -12.20 -0.05
C ILE A 141 17.14 -12.88 -0.91
N VAL A 142 17.48 -12.29 -2.04
CA VAL A 142 18.52 -12.84 -2.93
C VAL A 142 19.90 -12.46 -2.40
N HIS A 143 20.77 -13.46 -2.24
CA HIS A 143 22.12 -13.32 -1.73
C HIS A 143 23.16 -13.33 -2.85
N HIS A 144 22.97 -14.19 -3.87
CA HIS A 144 23.97 -14.38 -4.92
C HIS A 144 23.36 -14.82 -6.26
N PHE A 145 24.08 -14.51 -7.34
CA PHE A 145 23.80 -14.96 -8.71
C PHE A 145 25.04 -15.63 -9.30
N ASP A 146 24.97 -16.94 -9.52
CA ASP A 146 26.03 -17.71 -10.18
C ASP A 146 25.71 -17.90 -11.66
N TRP A 147 26.29 -17.08 -12.52
CA TRP A 147 26.09 -17.18 -13.97
C TRP A 147 27.06 -18.15 -14.64
N LYS A 148 26.51 -18.99 -15.50
CA LYS A 148 27.23 -19.90 -16.40
C LYS A 148 26.83 -19.58 -17.83
N PHE A 149 27.80 -19.21 -18.65
CA PHE A 149 27.59 -18.95 -20.07
C PHE A 149 28.17 -20.10 -20.89
N ILE A 150 27.38 -20.63 -21.81
CA ILE A 150 27.75 -21.78 -22.63
C ILE A 150 27.98 -21.26 -24.05
N PRO A 151 29.23 -21.11 -24.52
CA PRO A 151 29.52 -20.64 -25.88
C PRO A 151 29.04 -21.66 -26.92
N LYS A 152 28.75 -21.25 -28.15
CA LYS A 152 28.51 -22.17 -29.29
C LYS A 152 29.79 -22.84 -29.81
N THR A 153 30.96 -22.23 -29.56
CA THR A 153 32.25 -22.74 -30.03
C THR A 153 32.61 -24.09 -29.37
N ARG A 154 33.23 -25.00 -30.13
CA ARG A 154 33.69 -26.31 -29.63
C ARG A 154 35.16 -26.56 -30.02
N PRO A 155 36.01 -27.09 -29.11
CA PRO A 155 35.74 -27.32 -27.68
C PRO A 155 35.42 -26.00 -26.94
N ILE A 156 34.73 -26.09 -25.79
CA ILE A 156 34.39 -24.90 -24.99
C ILE A 156 35.69 -24.22 -24.57
N PRO A 157 35.88 -22.91 -24.87
CA PRO A 157 37.10 -22.20 -24.50
C PRO A 157 37.21 -22.07 -22.97
N ILE A 158 38.43 -22.21 -22.45
CA ILE A 158 38.75 -21.93 -21.05
C ILE A 158 39.18 -20.47 -20.98
N LEU A 159 38.37 -19.63 -20.33
CA LEU A 159 38.59 -18.19 -20.26
C LEU A 159 38.93 -17.79 -18.82
N SER A 160 40.14 -17.26 -18.61
CA SER A 160 40.61 -16.71 -17.33
C SER A 160 40.05 -15.31 -17.06
N LYS A 161 39.87 -14.51 -18.12
CA LYS A 161 39.30 -13.17 -18.08
C LYS A 161 38.43 -12.94 -19.29
N PHE A 162 37.18 -12.54 -19.07
CA PHE A 162 36.23 -12.33 -20.15
C PHE A 162 35.25 -11.20 -19.84
N THR A 163 34.65 -10.68 -20.90
CA THR A 163 33.57 -9.70 -20.84
C THR A 163 32.34 -10.25 -21.59
N ILE A 164 31.16 -10.16 -20.98
CA ILE A 164 29.88 -10.44 -21.65
C ILE A 164 29.44 -9.20 -22.42
N LEU A 165 29.04 -9.39 -23.68
CA LEU A 165 28.58 -8.33 -24.56
C LEU A 165 27.15 -8.59 -25.02
N ASP A 166 26.42 -7.53 -25.33
CA ASP A 166 25.13 -7.60 -26.01
C ASP A 166 25.28 -7.85 -27.53
N ALA A 167 24.17 -7.89 -28.24
CA ALA A 167 24.12 -8.04 -29.70
C ALA A 167 24.85 -6.92 -30.47
N ASN A 168 24.99 -5.73 -29.87
CA ASN A 168 25.71 -4.59 -30.43
C ASN A 168 27.20 -4.59 -30.07
N ARG A 169 27.67 -5.62 -29.34
CA ARG A 169 29.04 -5.77 -28.82
C ARG A 169 29.39 -4.77 -27.72
N GLU A 170 28.38 -4.20 -27.07
CA GLU A 170 28.57 -3.35 -25.90
C GLU A 170 28.65 -4.22 -24.63
N PRO A 171 29.58 -3.93 -23.70
CA PRO A 171 29.68 -4.67 -22.45
C PRO A 171 28.39 -4.61 -21.62
N ILE A 172 27.95 -5.77 -21.15
CA ILE A 172 26.86 -5.87 -20.16
C ILE A 172 27.47 -5.82 -18.76
N ASP A 173 26.99 -4.89 -17.94
CA ASP A 173 27.38 -4.83 -16.54
C ASP A 173 26.65 -5.89 -15.69
N LEU A 174 27.17 -6.15 -14.50
CA LEU A 174 26.57 -7.11 -13.57
C LEU A 174 25.11 -6.78 -13.26
N LYS A 175 24.76 -5.49 -13.17
CA LYS A 175 23.39 -5.04 -12.90
C LYS A 175 22.40 -5.41 -14.00
N GLY A 176 22.85 -5.41 -15.26
CA GLY A 176 22.05 -5.87 -16.40
C GLY A 176 21.69 -7.34 -16.27
N LEU A 177 22.67 -8.18 -15.92
CA LEU A 177 22.47 -9.61 -15.68
C LEU A 177 21.59 -9.87 -14.45
N GLU A 178 21.86 -9.20 -13.33
CA GLU A 178 21.04 -9.26 -12.12
C GLU A 178 19.57 -8.93 -12.42
N ARG A 179 19.30 -7.88 -13.19
CA ARG A 179 17.93 -7.49 -13.56
C ARG A 179 17.23 -8.58 -14.36
N ALA A 180 17.90 -9.19 -15.35
CA ALA A 180 17.33 -10.27 -16.15
C ALA A 180 16.99 -11.50 -15.28
N ALA A 181 17.91 -11.91 -14.40
CA ALA A 181 17.67 -13.00 -13.45
C ALA A 181 16.50 -12.69 -12.49
N MET A 182 16.43 -11.47 -11.98
CA MET A 182 15.38 -11.06 -11.04
C MET A 182 13.98 -11.05 -11.66
N VAL A 183 13.85 -10.69 -12.94
CA VAL A 183 12.56 -10.74 -13.65
C VAL A 183 12.01 -12.17 -13.68
N GLU A 184 12.85 -13.13 -14.08
CA GLU A 184 12.47 -14.54 -14.11
C GLU A 184 12.20 -15.08 -12.69
N PHE A 185 13.08 -14.76 -11.73
CA PHE A 185 12.93 -15.19 -10.34
C PHE A 185 11.62 -14.72 -9.69
N GLN A 186 11.22 -13.46 -9.95
CA GLN A 186 9.98 -12.88 -9.43
C GLN A 186 8.73 -13.56 -10.00
N GLY A 187 8.81 -14.11 -11.21
CA GLY A 187 7.72 -14.86 -11.84
C GLY A 187 7.53 -16.28 -11.28
N LEU A 188 8.49 -16.80 -10.52
CA LEU A 188 8.41 -18.15 -9.97
C LEU A 188 7.45 -18.23 -8.79
N PRO A 189 6.66 -19.32 -8.67
CA PRO A 189 5.81 -19.54 -7.52
C PRO A 189 6.64 -19.66 -6.24
N VAL A 190 6.12 -19.13 -5.14
CA VAL A 190 6.73 -19.27 -3.80
C VAL A 190 6.09 -20.46 -3.10
N PRO A 191 6.84 -21.55 -2.82
CA PRO A 191 6.29 -22.64 -2.03
C PRO A 191 6.00 -22.16 -0.60
N VAL A 192 4.83 -22.51 -0.06
CA VAL A 192 4.33 -22.00 1.23
C VAL A 192 5.15 -22.50 2.43
N ASP A 193 5.93 -23.58 2.26
CA ASP A 193 6.63 -24.27 3.33
C ASP A 193 8.17 -24.19 3.23
N ASP A 194 8.71 -23.41 2.28
CA ASP A 194 10.15 -23.38 1.96
C ASP A 194 10.89 -22.24 2.69
N ASN A 195 10.74 -22.20 4.02
CA ASN A 195 11.47 -21.25 4.87
C ASN A 195 12.96 -21.62 4.92
N GLY A 196 13.83 -20.61 4.82
CA GLY A 196 15.28 -20.78 4.86
C GLY A 196 15.95 -20.64 3.49
N ASN A 197 17.14 -21.22 3.35
CA ASN A 197 17.97 -21.05 2.16
C ASN A 197 17.48 -21.93 1.00
N GLY A 198 17.38 -21.34 -0.18
CA GLY A 198 17.01 -22.00 -1.42
C GLY A 198 17.96 -21.67 -2.55
N VAL A 199 17.97 -22.55 -3.56
CA VAL A 199 18.67 -22.32 -4.83
C VAL A 199 17.70 -22.62 -5.96
N VAL A 200 17.60 -21.69 -6.90
CA VAL A 200 16.82 -21.84 -8.13
C VAL A 200 17.75 -21.71 -9.32
N SER A 201 17.71 -22.67 -10.23
CA SER A 201 18.43 -22.62 -11.51
C SER A 201 17.48 -22.16 -12.61
N ILE A 202 17.82 -21.05 -13.27
CA ILE A 202 17.05 -20.51 -14.42
C ILE A 202 17.89 -20.68 -15.67
N HIS A 203 17.31 -21.35 -16.67
CA HIS A 203 17.95 -21.57 -17.97
C HIS A 203 17.42 -20.58 -19.00
N PHE A 204 18.34 -19.87 -19.65
CA PHE A 204 18.10 -18.99 -20.78
C PHE A 204 18.56 -19.69 -22.06
N PRO A 205 17.66 -20.38 -22.78
CA PRO A 205 18.03 -21.26 -23.91
C PRO A 205 18.44 -20.50 -25.17
N SER A 206 18.18 -19.20 -25.24
CA SER A 206 18.55 -18.36 -26.36
C SER A 206 18.83 -16.97 -25.82
N VAL A 207 20.10 -16.56 -25.93
CA VAL A 207 20.57 -15.28 -25.46
C VAL A 207 21.34 -14.63 -26.60
N ASP A 208 20.92 -13.42 -27.00
CA ASP A 208 21.64 -12.61 -27.99
C ASP A 208 22.86 -11.95 -27.34
N LEU A 209 23.70 -12.79 -26.74
CA LEU A 209 24.86 -12.42 -25.96
C LEU A 209 26.12 -13.02 -26.58
N LEU A 210 27.22 -12.30 -26.38
CA LEU A 210 28.55 -12.71 -26.79
C LEU A 210 29.46 -12.77 -25.57
N ILE A 211 30.51 -13.58 -25.63
CA ILE A 211 31.59 -13.59 -24.65
C ILE A 211 32.90 -13.28 -25.35
N ARG A 212 33.58 -12.23 -24.90
CA ARG A 212 34.91 -11.85 -25.37
C ARG A 212 35.96 -12.37 -24.40
N ASP A 213 36.92 -13.13 -24.90
CA ASP A 213 38.18 -13.41 -24.21
C ASP A 213 39.00 -12.11 -24.16
N ASP A 214 39.23 -11.59 -22.96
CA ASP A 214 39.92 -10.31 -22.80
C ASP A 214 41.45 -10.43 -22.91
N GLU A 215 42.01 -11.64 -22.91
CA GLU A 215 43.45 -11.85 -23.10
C GLU A 215 43.83 -11.81 -24.58
N VAL A 216 43.02 -12.45 -25.44
CA VAL A 216 43.32 -12.56 -26.88
C VAL A 216 42.36 -11.76 -27.77
N GLY A 217 41.31 -11.17 -27.20
CA GLY A 217 40.32 -10.35 -27.91
C GLY A 217 39.32 -11.13 -28.76
N ARG A 218 39.31 -12.47 -28.69
CA ARG A 218 38.42 -13.32 -29.49
C ARG A 218 37.01 -13.28 -28.93
N ILE A 219 36.01 -13.22 -29.80
CA ILE A 219 34.59 -13.22 -29.43
C ILE A 219 33.95 -14.55 -29.82
N HIS A 220 33.12 -15.07 -28.92
CA HIS A 220 32.31 -16.27 -29.11
C HIS A 220 30.83 -15.94 -28.89
N GLU A 221 29.96 -16.47 -29.74
CA GLU A 221 28.52 -16.44 -29.48
C GLU A 221 28.16 -17.34 -28.30
N ILE A 222 27.23 -16.90 -27.46
CA ILE A 222 26.67 -17.71 -26.38
C ILE A 222 25.46 -18.50 -26.93
N GLU A 223 25.45 -19.80 -26.68
CA GLU A 223 24.36 -20.72 -27.02
C GLU A 223 23.22 -20.60 -26.01
N SER A 224 23.58 -20.67 -24.72
CA SER A 224 22.66 -20.52 -23.61
C SER A 224 23.38 -19.99 -22.37
N ALA A 225 22.59 -19.51 -21.42
CA ALA A 225 23.08 -19.14 -20.11
C ALA A 225 22.25 -19.83 -19.02
N VAL A 226 22.87 -20.14 -17.90
CA VAL A 226 22.21 -20.62 -16.68
C VAL A 226 22.60 -19.70 -15.55
N VAL A 227 21.64 -19.30 -14.72
CA VAL A 227 21.92 -18.63 -13.45
C VAL A 227 21.41 -19.48 -12.31
N ASP A 228 22.27 -19.78 -11.34
CA ASP A 228 21.83 -20.31 -10.05
C ASP A 228 21.67 -19.12 -9.09
N ILE A 229 20.44 -18.90 -8.64
CA ILE A 229 20.07 -17.81 -7.73
C ILE A 229 19.99 -18.39 -6.32
N GLN A 230 20.87 -17.94 -5.45
CA GLN A 230 20.87 -18.29 -4.04
C GLN A 230 20.07 -17.25 -3.27
N PHE A 231 19.09 -17.70 -2.50
CA PHE A 231 18.20 -16.82 -1.75
C PHE A 231 17.83 -17.41 -0.40
N GLU A 232 17.28 -16.58 0.47
CA GLU A 232 16.68 -16.98 1.74
C GLU A 232 15.22 -16.53 1.76
N THR A 233 14.31 -17.45 2.04
CA THR A 233 12.92 -17.13 2.34
C THR A 233 12.77 -16.82 3.82
N VAL A 234 12.37 -15.58 4.11
CA VAL A 234 12.06 -15.11 5.46
C VAL A 234 10.55 -14.96 5.59
N GLU A 235 9.99 -15.68 6.56
CA GLU A 235 8.59 -15.52 6.95
C GLU A 235 8.43 -14.33 7.91
N GLY A 236 7.46 -13.48 7.62
CA GLY A 236 6.95 -12.44 8.50
C GLY A 236 5.46 -12.63 8.77
N PHE A 237 4.97 -11.94 9.80
CA PHE A 237 3.56 -11.95 10.16
C PHE A 237 3.03 -10.53 10.31
N ALA A 238 1.95 -10.20 9.62
CA ALA A 238 1.26 -8.92 9.70
C ALA A 238 -0.10 -9.11 10.38
N GLU A 239 -0.20 -8.68 11.63
CA GLU A 239 -1.43 -8.77 12.42
C GLU A 239 -2.56 -7.92 11.85
N PHE A 240 -3.79 -8.45 11.90
CA PHE A 240 -4.98 -7.69 11.60
C PHE A 240 -5.39 -6.81 12.78
N LYS A 241 -5.41 -5.50 12.54
CA LYS A 241 -6.19 -4.55 13.35
C LYS A 241 -7.63 -4.62 12.91
N LYS A 242 -8.52 -4.95 13.84
CA LYS A 242 -9.95 -5.17 13.57
C LYS A 242 -10.71 -3.94 14.05
N MET A 243 -11.42 -3.29 13.14
CA MET A 243 -12.07 -2.00 13.38
C MET A 243 -13.55 -2.09 13.05
N SER A 244 -14.40 -1.65 13.97
CA SER A 244 -15.82 -1.38 13.72
C SER A 244 -15.99 0.11 13.40
N TYR A 245 -16.68 0.41 12.29
CA TYR A 245 -16.99 1.77 11.87
C TYR A 245 -18.50 2.03 11.97
N GLU A 246 -18.90 2.93 12.87
CA GLU A 246 -20.29 3.06 13.32
C GLU A 246 -20.78 4.51 13.23
N ASP A 247 -22.06 4.69 12.91
CA ASP A 247 -22.75 5.98 13.01
C ASP A 247 -23.28 6.18 14.43
N SER A 248 -22.62 7.03 15.21
CA SER A 248 -22.98 7.30 16.61
C SER A 248 -24.35 7.99 16.77
N GLY A 249 -24.93 8.52 15.69
CA GLY A 249 -26.27 9.11 15.73
C GLY A 249 -27.40 8.08 15.59
N SER A 250 -27.10 6.89 15.08
CA SER A 250 -28.11 5.84 14.82
C SER A 250 -27.73 4.47 15.37
N ASP A 251 -26.56 4.35 16.01
CA ASP A 251 -25.94 3.09 16.46
C ASP A 251 -25.87 2.03 15.35
N LYS A 252 -25.85 2.47 14.09
CA LYS A 252 -25.76 1.60 12.92
C LYS A 252 -24.30 1.34 12.57
N ASN A 253 -23.93 0.06 12.49
CA ASN A 253 -22.65 -0.35 11.91
C ASN A 253 -22.64 -0.04 10.40
N ILE A 254 -21.63 0.71 9.97
CA ILE A 254 -21.40 1.07 8.56
C ILE A 254 -20.62 -0.04 7.87
N THR A 255 -19.54 -0.50 8.51
CA THR A 255 -18.74 -1.63 8.09
C THR A 255 -17.86 -2.12 9.23
N ASP A 256 -17.57 -3.41 9.20
CA ASP A 256 -16.44 -3.98 9.91
C ASP A 256 -15.26 -4.14 8.94
N ALA A 257 -14.04 -3.92 9.43
CA ALA A 257 -12.84 -3.99 8.64
C ALA A 257 -11.68 -4.63 9.41
N ALA A 258 -10.92 -5.50 8.76
CA ALA A 258 -9.62 -5.95 9.24
C ALA A 258 -8.52 -5.35 8.36
N ILE A 259 -7.53 -4.72 8.97
CA ILE A 259 -6.45 -4.02 8.29
C ILE A 259 -5.11 -4.61 8.72
N ALA A 260 -4.27 -4.97 7.76
CA ALA A 260 -2.87 -5.35 8.00
C ALA A 260 -1.95 -4.44 7.17
N ASP A 261 -0.92 -3.90 7.80
CA ASP A 261 0.15 -3.20 7.09
C ASP A 261 1.03 -4.25 6.38
N VAL A 262 1.23 -4.09 5.08
CA VAL A 262 2.00 -5.02 4.25
C VAL A 262 3.18 -4.28 3.63
N ASP A 263 4.36 -4.87 3.79
CA ASP A 263 5.60 -4.43 3.16
C ASP A 263 6.27 -5.66 2.53
N ALA A 264 6.09 -5.83 1.21
CA ALA A 264 6.59 -6.98 0.49
C ALA A 264 6.99 -6.59 -0.94
N ASN A 265 8.22 -6.95 -1.35
CA ASN A 265 8.74 -6.80 -2.71
C ASN A 265 8.54 -5.39 -3.34
N GLY A 266 8.79 -4.32 -2.57
CA GLY A 266 8.62 -2.95 -3.02
C GLY A 266 7.16 -2.45 -3.07
N MET A 267 6.19 -3.31 -2.75
CA MET A 267 4.81 -2.90 -2.51
C MET A 267 4.61 -2.65 -1.02
N ARG A 268 4.42 -1.38 -0.67
CA ARG A 268 4.06 -0.96 0.68
C ARG A 268 2.63 -0.44 0.68
N GLY A 269 1.81 -0.96 1.59
CA GLY A 269 0.41 -0.59 1.63
C GLY A 269 -0.33 -1.22 2.80
N GLN A 270 -1.66 -1.09 2.76
CA GLN A 270 -2.55 -1.72 3.71
C GLN A 270 -3.43 -2.74 2.98
N LEU A 271 -3.43 -3.99 3.43
CA LEU A 271 -4.47 -4.93 3.04
C LEU A 271 -5.68 -4.71 3.95
N VAL A 272 -6.83 -4.48 3.33
CA VAL A 272 -8.10 -4.24 4.02
C VAL A 272 -9.09 -5.30 3.60
N ILE A 273 -9.64 -6.00 4.58
CA ILE A 273 -10.76 -6.91 4.42
C ILE A 273 -11.98 -6.20 5.00
N VAL A 274 -12.93 -5.80 4.17
CA VAL A 274 -14.23 -5.29 4.63
C VAL A 274 -15.27 -6.37 4.45
N TYR A 275 -16.17 -6.49 5.43
CA TYR A 275 -17.30 -7.40 5.35
C TYR A 275 -18.60 -6.63 5.55
N LYS A 276 -19.59 -6.95 4.72
CA LYS A 276 -20.98 -6.50 4.90
C LYS A 276 -21.87 -7.71 4.78
N GLU A 277 -22.74 -7.91 5.78
CA GLU A 277 -23.60 -9.08 5.90
C GLU A 277 -24.37 -9.40 4.61
N ASP A 278 -24.92 -8.39 3.95
CA ASP A 278 -25.73 -8.55 2.72
C ASP A 278 -24.92 -8.47 1.40
N GLN A 279 -23.63 -8.13 1.45
CA GLN A 279 -22.81 -7.89 0.24
C GLN A 279 -21.57 -8.78 0.17
N GLY A 280 -21.30 -9.58 1.20
CA GLY A 280 -20.12 -10.41 1.33
C GLY A 280 -18.87 -9.63 1.73
N GLY A 281 -17.73 -10.34 1.66
CA GLY A 281 -16.41 -9.79 1.95
C GLY A 281 -15.72 -9.23 0.72
N LYS A 282 -14.98 -8.13 0.86
CA LYS A 282 -14.10 -7.56 -0.16
C LYS A 282 -12.70 -7.41 0.42
N ILE A 283 -11.71 -7.92 -0.31
CA ILE A 283 -10.29 -7.73 0.01
C ILE A 283 -9.74 -6.66 -0.93
N VAL A 284 -9.08 -5.64 -0.37
CA VAL A 284 -8.50 -4.53 -1.12
C VAL A 284 -7.09 -4.26 -0.61
N PHE A 285 -6.13 -4.17 -1.53
CA PHE A 285 -4.82 -3.61 -1.22
C PHE A 285 -4.81 -2.11 -1.54
N VAL A 286 -4.51 -1.29 -0.55
CA VAL A 286 -4.39 0.17 -0.69
C VAL A 286 -2.91 0.54 -0.61
N PRO A 287 -2.27 0.88 -1.74
CA PRO A 287 -0.85 1.25 -1.73
C PRO A 287 -0.64 2.57 -1.00
N ILE A 288 0.45 2.67 -0.24
CA ILE A 288 0.92 3.95 0.27
C ILE A 288 1.69 4.63 -0.86
N ASN A 289 1.11 5.68 -1.44
CA ASN A 289 1.83 6.49 -2.42
C ASN A 289 2.96 7.25 -1.69
N ASN A 290 4.22 6.96 -2.04
CA ASN A 290 5.40 7.73 -1.61
C ASN A 290 5.41 9.13 -2.26
N LYS A 291 4.36 9.93 -2.09
CA LYS A 291 4.40 11.37 -2.39
C LYS A 291 4.99 12.20 -1.24
N ASP A 292 5.25 11.56 -0.09
CA ASP A 292 5.79 12.20 1.12
C ASP A 292 7.12 11.59 1.64
N ALA A 293 7.89 10.94 0.76
CA ALA A 293 9.27 10.52 1.07
C ALA A 293 10.28 11.64 0.73
#